data_AF-A0A2E7L2E9-F1
#
_entry.id   AF-A0A2E7L2E9-F1
#
_cell.length_a   1.000
_cell.length_b   1.000
_cell.length_c   1.000
_cell.angle_alpha   90.00
_cell.angle_beta   90.00
_cell.angle_gamma   90.00
#
_symmetry.space_group_name_H-M   'P 1'
#
loop_
_entity.id
_entity.type
_entity.pdbx_description
1 polymer ?
#
loop_
_entity_poly.entity_id
_entity_poly.type
_entity_poly.pdbx_seq_one_letter_code
_entity_poly.pdbx_strand_id
1 'polypeptide(L)'
;MNDLLLRWTIRVALALYGLLLAREIMGWRTGQRLERWCWTLGLAAILAHFLAAYAQLGWSHEAVLEHTARETERVTGWRFAGGVWGNYLFALFWGLETIGQWWGRRRVTGWSSWNYCLHGYLLLVVVNGAIVFATGSVRVVALFVCLVLSGVFFRRWYQNRGDKTRSVGPLLPAGRDRQNGGGGSD
;
A
#
# COMPACT_ATOMS: atom_id res chain seq x y z
N MET A 1 -17.54 -11.24 -24.25
CA MET A 1 -16.62 -12.24 -23.65
C MET A 1 -15.52 -11.63 -22.76
N ASN A 2 -15.27 -10.30 -22.76
CA ASN A 2 -14.12 -9.69 -22.05
C ASN A 2 -14.41 -9.11 -20.66
N ASP A 3 -15.67 -9.09 -20.23
CA ASP A 3 -16.07 -8.51 -18.94
C ASP A 3 -15.56 -9.34 -17.74
N LEU A 4 -15.46 -10.67 -17.92
CA LEU A 4 -14.91 -11.57 -16.91
C LEU A 4 -13.42 -11.32 -16.66
N LEU A 5 -12.63 -11.14 -17.73
CA LEU A 5 -11.20 -10.83 -17.65
C LEU A 5 -10.98 -9.47 -16.97
N LEU A 6 -11.75 -8.46 -17.34
CA LEU A 6 -11.67 -7.12 -16.75
C LEU A 6 -11.93 -7.16 -15.23
N ARG A 7 -12.94 -7.94 -14.80
CA ARG A 7 -13.32 -8.10 -13.39
C ARG A 7 -12.33 -8.94 -12.59
N TRP A 8 -11.80 -10.03 -13.14
CA TRP A 8 -10.87 -10.90 -12.40
C TRP A 8 -9.47 -10.31 -12.30
N THR A 9 -8.97 -9.65 -13.35
CA THR A 9 -7.64 -9.00 -13.33
C THR A 9 -7.54 -7.97 -12.22
N ILE A 10 -8.56 -7.11 -12.06
CA ILE A 10 -8.57 -6.13 -10.97
C ILE A 10 -8.71 -6.80 -9.59
N ARG A 11 -9.53 -7.85 -9.45
CA ARG A 11 -9.68 -8.59 -8.18
C ARG A 11 -8.38 -9.27 -7.76
N VAL A 12 -7.67 -9.89 -8.70
CA VAL A 12 -6.38 -10.53 -8.45
C VAL A 12 -5.35 -9.47 -8.05
N ALA A 13 -5.29 -8.34 -8.74
CA ALA A 13 -4.39 -7.24 -8.39
C ALA A 13 -4.67 -6.72 -6.96
N LEU A 14 -5.94 -6.49 -6.62
CA LEU A 14 -6.36 -6.06 -5.28
C LEU A 14 -6.04 -7.10 -4.20
N ALA A 15 -6.26 -8.39 -4.47
CA ALA A 15 -5.97 -9.47 -3.54
C ALA A 15 -4.46 -9.57 -3.26
N LEU A 16 -3.64 -9.53 -4.31
CA LEU A 16 -2.18 -9.53 -4.20
C LEU A 16 -1.68 -8.30 -3.44
N TYR A 17 -2.26 -7.13 -3.69
CA TYR A 17 -1.94 -5.92 -2.94
C TYR A 17 -2.27 -6.07 -1.46
N GLY A 18 -3.49 -6.52 -1.15
CA GLY A 18 -3.96 -6.73 0.22
C GLY A 18 -3.06 -7.70 0.97
N LEU A 19 -2.64 -8.80 0.33
CA LEU A 19 -1.67 -9.75 0.88
C LEU A 19 -0.31 -9.12 1.20
N LEU A 20 0.24 -8.33 0.27
CA LEU A 20 1.52 -7.65 0.46
C LEU A 20 1.45 -6.61 1.60
N LEU A 21 0.37 -5.84 1.66
CA LEU A 21 0.12 -4.86 2.71
C LEU A 21 -0.08 -5.52 4.09
N ALA A 22 -0.89 -6.59 4.14
CA ALA A 22 -1.13 -7.36 5.35
C ALA A 22 0.18 -7.92 5.91
N ARG A 23 1.03 -8.46 5.03
CA ARG A 23 2.36 -8.95 5.39
C ARG A 23 3.24 -7.84 5.98
N GLU A 24 3.26 -6.67 5.34
CA GLU A 24 4.06 -5.52 5.79
C GLU A 24 3.61 -5.00 7.15
N ILE A 25 2.30 -4.92 7.38
CA ILE A 25 1.70 -4.52 8.66
C ILE A 25 1.95 -5.59 9.73
N MET A 26 1.84 -6.88 9.41
CA MET A 26 2.06 -7.97 10.37
C MET A 26 3.54 -8.28 10.62
N GLY A 27 4.44 -7.78 9.77
CA GLY A 27 5.88 -8.04 9.88
C GLY A 27 6.27 -9.49 9.53
N TRP A 28 5.46 -10.18 8.73
CA TRP A 28 5.74 -11.55 8.32
C TRP A 28 6.98 -11.60 7.42
N ARG A 29 7.93 -12.47 7.80
CA ARG A 29 9.13 -12.74 6.99
C ARG A 29 8.79 -13.72 5.87
N THR A 30 8.62 -13.22 4.66
CA THR A 30 8.58 -14.04 3.44
C THR A 30 9.91 -14.03 2.73
N GLY A 31 10.20 -15.10 1.97
CA GLY A 31 11.36 -15.13 1.10
C GLY A 31 11.32 -14.02 0.04
N GLN A 32 12.47 -13.39 -0.22
CA GLN A 32 12.60 -12.29 -1.19
C GLN A 32 12.09 -12.67 -2.59
N ARG A 33 12.22 -13.94 -2.97
CA ARG A 33 11.76 -14.46 -4.27
C ARG A 33 10.24 -14.41 -4.41
N LEU A 34 9.49 -14.82 -3.37
CA LEU A 34 8.03 -14.79 -3.39
C LEU A 34 7.53 -13.35 -3.48
N GLU A 35 8.15 -12.45 -2.73
CA GLU A 35 7.83 -11.03 -2.73
C GLU A 35 7.99 -10.40 -4.13
N ARG A 36 9.12 -10.65 -4.80
CA ARG A 36 9.35 -10.20 -6.18
C ARG A 36 8.28 -10.71 -7.14
N TRP A 37 7.89 -11.98 -7.02
CA TRP A 37 6.85 -12.56 -7.86
C TRP A 37 5.48 -11.95 -7.57
N CYS A 38 5.10 -11.71 -6.32
CA CYS A 38 3.83 -11.05 -5.98
C CYS A 38 3.75 -9.63 -6.58
N TRP A 39 4.82 -8.84 -6.46
CA TRP A 39 4.90 -7.52 -7.09
C TRP A 39 4.80 -7.59 -8.61
N THR A 40 5.54 -8.51 -9.23
CA THR A 40 5.56 -8.69 -10.70
C THR A 40 4.20 -9.16 -11.23
N LEU A 41 3.57 -10.13 -10.56
CA LEU A 41 2.24 -10.64 -10.94
C LEU A 41 1.16 -9.58 -10.74
N GLY A 42 1.25 -8.77 -9.69
CA GLY A 42 0.35 -7.63 -9.48
C GLY A 42 0.48 -6.59 -10.61
N LEU A 43 1.71 -6.26 -11.01
CA LEU A 43 1.95 -5.35 -12.13
C LEU A 43 1.37 -5.91 -13.44
N ALA A 44 1.64 -7.19 -13.73
CA ALA A 44 1.12 -7.86 -14.90
C ALA A 44 -0.42 -7.85 -14.93
N ALA A 45 -1.07 -8.07 -13.79
CA ALA A 45 -2.53 -8.04 -13.68
C ALA A 45 -3.11 -6.63 -13.96
N ILE A 46 -2.46 -5.57 -13.47
CA ILE A 46 -2.89 -4.17 -13.71
C ILE A 46 -2.73 -3.81 -15.19
N LEU A 47 -1.61 -4.19 -15.81
CA LEU A 47 -1.38 -3.95 -17.23
C LEU A 47 -2.38 -4.72 -18.10
N ALA A 48 -2.65 -5.99 -17.75
CA ALA A 48 -3.67 -6.78 -18.43
C ALA A 48 -5.06 -6.14 -18.29
N HIS A 49 -5.39 -5.58 -17.13
CA HIS A 49 -6.63 -4.84 -16.92
C HIS A 49 -6.75 -3.63 -17.85
N PHE A 50 -5.69 -2.82 -17.98
CA PHE A 50 -5.69 -1.68 -18.90
C PHE A 50 -5.80 -2.11 -20.35
N LEU A 51 -5.02 -3.09 -20.78
CA LEU A 51 -5.10 -3.61 -22.15
C LEU A 51 -6.50 -4.16 -22.46
N ALA A 52 -7.12 -4.87 -21.53
CA ALA A 52 -8.48 -5.36 -21.69
C ALA A 52 -9.52 -4.24 -21.78
N ALA A 53 -9.36 -3.15 -21.02
CA ALA A 53 -10.22 -1.97 -21.09
C ALA A 53 -10.07 -1.25 -22.44
N TYR A 54 -8.83 -1.03 -22.89
CA TYR A 54 -8.54 -0.41 -24.19
C TYR A 54 -9.06 -1.27 -25.34
N ALA A 55 -8.85 -2.59 -25.30
CA ALA A 55 -9.34 -3.49 -26.34
C ALA A 55 -10.87 -3.46 -26.47
N GLN A 56 -11.62 -3.27 -25.37
CA GLN A 56 -13.08 -3.13 -25.41
C GLN A 56 -13.54 -1.78 -25.94
N LEU A 57 -12.70 -0.75 -25.86
CA LEU A 57 -12.99 0.62 -26.25
C LEU A 57 -12.27 1.01 -27.55
N GLY A 58 -11.97 0.02 -28.39
CA GLY A 58 -11.38 0.24 -29.72
C GLY A 58 -10.00 0.89 -29.70
N TRP A 59 -9.24 0.69 -28.61
CA TRP A 59 -7.92 1.28 -28.38
C TRP A 59 -7.90 2.83 -28.37
N SER A 60 -9.06 3.47 -28.20
CA SER A 60 -9.16 4.92 -28.08
C SER A 60 -9.01 5.37 -26.62
N HIS A 61 -8.00 6.20 -26.36
CA HIS A 61 -7.83 6.82 -25.05
C HIS A 61 -8.99 7.76 -24.70
N GLU A 62 -9.51 8.49 -25.68
CA GLU A 62 -10.70 9.34 -25.50
C GLU A 62 -11.92 8.51 -25.10
N ALA A 63 -12.11 7.34 -25.71
CA ALA A 63 -13.20 6.44 -25.35
C ALA A 63 -13.07 5.92 -23.91
N VAL A 64 -11.85 5.67 -23.42
CA VAL A 64 -11.57 5.30 -22.01
C VAL A 64 -11.90 6.44 -21.05
N LEU A 65 -11.48 7.66 -21.37
CA LEU A 65 -11.79 8.85 -20.56
C LEU A 65 -13.29 9.10 -20.49
N GLU A 66 -13.96 9.05 -21.63
CA GLU A 66 -15.40 9.27 -21.76
C GLU A 66 -16.21 8.15 -21.08
N HIS A 67 -15.80 6.89 -21.22
CA HIS A 67 -16.41 5.78 -20.48
C HIS A 67 -16.27 5.97 -18.97
N THR A 68 -15.09 6.37 -18.50
CA THR A 68 -14.85 6.64 -17.08
C THR A 68 -15.66 7.84 -16.59
N ALA A 69 -15.76 8.91 -17.38
CA ALA A 69 -16.53 10.09 -17.04
C ALA A 69 -18.01 9.76 -16.83
N ARG A 70 -18.60 8.96 -17.73
CA ARG A 70 -19.99 8.50 -17.62
C ARG A 70 -20.20 7.59 -16.42
N GLU A 71 -19.26 6.70 -16.14
CA GLU A 71 -19.37 5.81 -14.98
C GLU A 71 -19.26 6.60 -13.66
N THR A 72 -18.36 7.58 -13.59
CA THR A 72 -18.28 8.50 -12.43
C THR A 72 -19.55 9.31 -12.27
N GLU A 73 -20.13 9.82 -13.35
CA GLU A 73 -21.42 10.53 -13.33
C GLU A 73 -22.53 9.62 -12.80
N ARG A 74 -22.59 8.37 -13.26
CA ARG A 74 -23.60 7.39 -12.84
C ARG A 74 -23.52 7.07 -11.35
N VAL A 75 -22.31 7.01 -10.77
CA VAL A 75 -22.09 6.60 -9.38
C VAL A 75 -22.10 7.78 -8.41
N THR A 76 -21.55 8.91 -8.80
CA THR A 76 -21.32 10.07 -7.92
C THR A 76 -22.22 11.26 -8.24
N GLY A 77 -22.88 11.27 -9.40
CA GLY A 77 -23.60 12.42 -9.94
C GLY A 77 -22.71 13.46 -10.62
N TRP A 78 -21.38 13.31 -10.58
CA TRP A 78 -20.44 14.24 -11.22
C TRP A 78 -19.68 13.58 -12.36
N ARG A 79 -19.78 14.16 -13.56
CA ARG A 79 -19.00 13.76 -14.73
C ARG A 79 -17.53 14.12 -14.57
N PHE A 80 -16.70 13.12 -14.26
CA PHE A 80 -15.27 13.29 -14.03
C PHE A 80 -14.46 12.08 -14.52
N ALA A 81 -13.51 12.30 -15.43
CA ALA A 81 -12.65 11.25 -15.99
C ALA A 81 -11.33 11.05 -15.21
N GLY A 82 -11.07 11.84 -14.17
CA GLY A 82 -9.75 11.87 -13.52
C GLY A 82 -9.34 10.58 -12.82
N GLY A 83 -10.30 9.67 -12.56
CA GLY A 83 -10.01 8.33 -12.06
C GLY A 83 -9.04 7.53 -12.94
N VAL A 84 -9.03 7.79 -14.26
CA VAL A 84 -8.07 7.17 -15.19
C VAL A 84 -6.62 7.53 -14.82
N TRP A 85 -6.35 8.80 -14.54
CA TRP A 85 -5.02 9.27 -14.15
C TRP A 85 -4.58 8.70 -12.80
N GLY A 86 -5.51 8.55 -11.86
CA GLY A 86 -5.25 7.84 -10.60
C GLY A 86 -4.83 6.39 -10.86
N ASN A 87 -5.51 5.68 -11.76
CA ASN A 87 -5.11 4.33 -12.11
C ASN A 87 -3.73 4.28 -12.78
N TYR A 88 -3.37 5.25 -13.61
CA TYR A 88 -2.02 5.32 -14.20
C TYR A 88 -0.93 5.58 -13.18
N LEU A 89 -1.15 6.50 -12.24
CA LEU A 89 -0.24 6.74 -11.13
C LEU A 89 -0.10 5.50 -10.24
N PHE A 90 -1.18 4.73 -10.03
CA PHE A 90 -1.14 3.44 -9.34
C PHE A 90 -0.23 2.44 -10.05
N ALA A 91 -0.41 2.26 -11.36
CA ALA A 91 0.43 1.38 -12.15
C ALA A 91 1.90 1.85 -12.15
N LEU A 92 2.14 3.16 -12.23
CA LEU A 92 3.47 3.75 -12.19
C LEU A 92 4.17 3.45 -10.87
N PHE A 93 3.55 3.78 -9.74
CA PHE A 93 4.14 3.53 -8.42
C PHE A 93 4.36 2.04 -8.16
N TRP A 94 3.41 1.19 -8.55
CA TRP A 94 3.59 -0.25 -8.47
C TRP A 94 4.77 -0.74 -9.32
N GLY A 95 4.91 -0.20 -10.53
CA GLY A 95 6.01 -0.49 -11.43
C GLY A 95 7.36 -0.08 -10.84
N LEU A 96 7.46 1.12 -10.29
CA LEU A 96 8.68 1.62 -9.65
C LEU A 96 9.12 0.75 -8.46
N GLU A 97 8.17 0.34 -7.61
CA GLU A 97 8.44 -0.59 -6.51
C GLU A 97 8.89 -1.96 -7.03
N THR A 98 8.18 -2.52 -8.02
CA THR A 98 8.54 -3.81 -8.65
C THR A 98 9.96 -3.78 -9.21
N ILE A 99 10.28 -2.72 -9.95
CA ILE A 99 11.59 -2.48 -10.55
C ILE A 99 12.67 -2.34 -9.46
N GLY A 100 12.41 -1.56 -8.40
CA GLY A 100 13.31 -1.40 -7.26
C GLY A 100 13.66 -2.74 -6.59
N GLN A 101 12.69 -3.65 -6.50
CA GLN A 101 12.87 -4.98 -5.91
C GLN A 101 13.78 -5.90 -6.73
N TRP A 102 13.74 -5.77 -8.06
CA TRP A 102 14.63 -6.49 -8.96
C TRP A 102 16.04 -5.87 -9.02
N TRP A 103 16.15 -4.55 -8.90
CA TRP A 103 17.45 -3.84 -8.78
C TRP A 103 18.12 -3.95 -7.40
N GLY A 104 17.52 -4.69 -6.47
CA GLY A 104 18.14 -4.94 -5.18
C GLY A 104 18.17 -3.72 -4.26
N ARG A 105 17.26 -2.73 -4.44
CA ARG A 105 17.04 -1.71 -3.41
C ARG A 105 16.68 -2.42 -2.11
N ARG A 106 17.58 -2.35 -1.12
CA ARG A 106 17.27 -2.83 0.23
C ARG A 106 16.09 -2.01 0.75
N ARG A 107 15.03 -2.70 1.20
CA ARG A 107 13.98 -2.05 1.99
C ARG A 107 14.66 -1.31 3.14
N VAL A 108 14.51 0.00 3.18
CA VAL A 108 14.93 0.79 4.34
C VAL A 108 14.14 0.23 5.52
N THR A 109 14.84 -0.21 6.56
CA THR A 109 14.21 -0.78 7.75
C THR A 109 13.43 0.30 8.49
N GLY A 110 12.12 0.34 8.28
CA GLY A 110 11.21 1.31 8.90
C GLY A 110 10.19 1.84 7.90
N TRP A 111 9.08 2.37 8.41
CA TRP A 111 8.11 3.09 7.57
C TRP A 111 8.66 4.49 7.28
N SER A 112 9.23 4.67 6.10
CA SER A 112 9.60 6.00 5.59
C SER A 112 8.34 6.80 5.25
N SER A 113 8.43 8.13 5.23
CA SER A 113 7.32 8.99 4.77
C SER A 113 6.85 8.62 3.36
N TRP A 114 7.78 8.13 2.52
CA TRP A 114 7.47 7.58 1.20
C TRP A 114 6.54 6.36 1.29
N ASN A 115 6.84 5.38 2.15
CA ASN A 115 5.98 4.20 2.31
C ASN A 115 4.59 4.58 2.82
N TYR A 116 4.48 5.54 3.75
CA TYR A 116 3.18 6.04 4.19
C TYR A 116 2.39 6.71 3.05
N CYS A 117 3.04 7.55 2.25
CA CYS A 117 2.41 8.18 1.10
C CYS A 117 1.99 7.15 0.05
N LEU A 118 2.86 6.18 -0.26
CA LEU A 118 2.60 5.11 -1.22
C LEU A 118 1.41 4.26 -0.75
N HIS A 119 1.45 3.72 0.48
CA HIS A 119 0.34 2.90 0.99
C HIS A 119 -0.95 3.69 1.19
N GLY A 120 -0.86 4.96 1.60
CA GLY A 120 -2.03 5.85 1.68
C GLY A 120 -2.66 6.09 0.32
N TYR A 121 -1.85 6.35 -0.71
CA TYR A 121 -2.30 6.50 -2.08
C TYR A 121 -2.95 5.23 -2.63
N LEU A 122 -2.28 4.08 -2.47
CA LEU A 122 -2.78 2.80 -2.92
C LEU A 122 -4.09 2.44 -2.20
N LEU A 123 -4.20 2.69 -0.88
CA LEU A 123 -5.45 2.53 -0.14
C LEU A 123 -6.56 3.42 -0.69
N LEU A 124 -6.26 4.67 -1.01
CA LEU A 124 -7.23 5.60 -1.61
C LEU A 124 -7.73 5.08 -2.97
N VAL A 125 -6.86 4.51 -3.79
CA VAL A 125 -7.24 3.87 -5.06
C VAL A 125 -8.12 2.64 -4.81
N VAL A 126 -7.79 1.79 -3.83
CA VAL A 126 -8.62 0.63 -3.45
C VAL A 126 -9.99 1.08 -2.95
N VAL A 127 -10.07 2.11 -2.10
CA VAL A 127 -11.34 2.63 -1.58
C VAL A 127 -12.18 3.20 -2.73
N ASN A 128 -11.60 4.02 -3.60
CA ASN A 128 -12.32 4.53 -4.76
C ASN A 128 -12.82 3.37 -5.65
N GLY A 129 -11.93 2.50 -6.11
CA GLY A 129 -12.27 1.41 -7.03
C GLY A 129 -13.24 0.38 -6.44
N ALA A 130 -12.97 -0.10 -5.22
CA ALA A 130 -13.68 -1.24 -4.63
C ALA A 130 -14.86 -0.83 -3.74
N ILE A 131 -14.92 0.41 -3.25
CA ILE A 131 -16.04 0.88 -2.42
C ILE A 131 -16.94 1.81 -3.21
N VAL A 132 -16.41 2.80 -3.93
CA VAL A 132 -17.24 3.74 -4.68
C VAL A 132 -17.79 3.08 -5.95
N PHE A 133 -16.91 2.52 -6.77
CA PHE A 133 -17.29 2.00 -8.10
C PHE A 133 -17.78 0.55 -8.10
N ALA A 134 -17.26 -0.33 -7.23
CA ALA A 134 -17.72 -1.71 -7.19
C ALA A 134 -19.10 -1.85 -6.52
N THR A 135 -19.90 -2.79 -7.02
CA THR A 135 -21.23 -3.14 -6.49
C THR A 135 -21.26 -4.57 -5.94
N GLY A 136 -22.25 -4.87 -5.10
CA GLY A 136 -22.48 -6.21 -4.56
C GLY A 136 -21.44 -6.68 -3.53
N SER A 137 -21.16 -7.99 -3.51
CA SER A 137 -20.33 -8.65 -2.51
C SER A 137 -18.88 -8.16 -2.47
N VAL A 138 -18.34 -7.68 -3.59
CA VAL A 138 -16.98 -7.14 -3.67
C VAL A 138 -16.81 -5.91 -2.77
N ARG A 139 -17.83 -5.03 -2.73
CA ARG A 139 -17.81 -3.84 -1.88
C ARG A 139 -17.73 -4.20 -0.40
N VAL A 140 -18.53 -5.18 0.03
CA VAL A 140 -18.57 -5.64 1.42
C VAL A 140 -17.24 -6.27 1.84
N VAL A 141 -16.68 -7.13 0.98
CA VAL A 141 -15.37 -7.75 1.23
C VAL A 141 -14.26 -6.71 1.29
N ALA A 142 -14.24 -5.74 0.37
CA ALA A 142 -13.25 -4.66 0.36
C ALA A 142 -13.34 -3.81 1.63
N LEU A 143 -14.55 -3.43 2.06
CA LEU A 143 -14.78 -2.72 3.32
C LEU A 143 -14.23 -3.49 4.52
N PHE A 144 -14.55 -4.79 4.61
CA PHE A 144 -14.08 -5.64 5.69
C PHE A 144 -12.54 -5.70 5.73
N VAL A 145 -11.90 -5.93 4.59
CA VAL A 145 -10.43 -5.99 4.50
C VAL A 145 -9.80 -4.64 4.88
N CYS A 146 -10.33 -3.52 4.37
CA CYS A 146 -9.85 -2.19 4.75
C CYS A 146 -9.96 -1.95 6.26
N LEU A 147 -11.10 -2.28 6.87
CA LEU A 147 -11.32 -2.13 8.32
C LEU A 147 -10.33 -2.97 9.15
N VAL A 148 -10.14 -4.23 8.78
CA VAL A 148 -9.20 -5.13 9.47
C VAL A 148 -7.77 -4.58 9.37
N LEU A 149 -7.31 -4.22 8.17
CA LEU A 149 -5.95 -3.71 7.97
C LEU A 149 -5.72 -2.38 8.68
N SER A 150 -6.69 -1.47 8.65
CA SER A 150 -6.64 -0.22 9.42
C SER A 150 -6.57 -0.50 10.93
N GLY A 151 -7.38 -1.42 11.46
CA GLY A 151 -7.36 -1.78 12.88
C GLY A 151 -6.01 -2.35 13.33
N VAL A 152 -5.43 -3.27 12.55
CA VAL A 152 -4.10 -3.84 12.84
C VAL A 152 -3.01 -2.76 12.77
N PHE A 153 -3.08 -1.88 11.77
CA PHE A 153 -2.15 -0.75 11.63
C PHE A 153 -2.22 0.19 12.85
N PHE A 154 -3.41 0.62 13.26
CA PHE A 154 -3.61 1.49 14.42
C PHE A 154 -3.11 0.85 15.71
N ARG A 155 -3.40 -0.44 15.92
CA ARG A 155 -2.89 -1.19 17.08
C ARG A 155 -1.36 -1.19 17.11
N ARG A 156 -0.71 -1.48 15.98
CA ARG A 156 0.77 -1.52 15.90
C ARG A 156 1.38 -0.14 16.09
N TRP A 157 0.76 0.90 15.54
CA TRP A 157 1.19 2.27 15.71
C TRP A 157 1.09 2.72 17.18
N TYR A 158 0.01 2.36 17.87
CA TYR A 158 -0.17 2.67 19.30
C TYR A 158 0.88 1.96 20.16
N GLN A 159 1.15 0.68 19.90
CA GLN A 159 2.18 -0.10 20.59
C GLN A 159 3.58 0.52 20.39
N ASN A 160 3.93 0.89 19.16
CA ASN A 160 5.21 1.53 18.86
C ASN A 160 5.38 2.94 19.49
N ARG A 161 4.27 3.65 19.77
CA ARG A 161 4.33 4.92 20.50
C ARG A 161 4.59 4.71 21.99
N GLY A 162 4.01 3.66 22.59
CA GLY A 162 4.22 3.32 24.01
C GLY A 162 5.66 2.93 24.34
N ASP A 163 6.35 2.24 23.42
CA ASP A 163 7.76 1.85 23.62
C ASP A 163 8.73 3.03 23.56
N LYS A 164 8.47 4.04 22.72
CA LYS A 164 9.33 5.25 22.65
C LYS A 164 9.29 6.09 23.93
N THR A 165 8.17 6.07 24.67
CA THR A 165 8.05 6.70 25.99
C THR A 165 8.78 5.94 27.10
N ARG A 166 9.00 4.63 26.95
CA ARG A 166 9.78 3.83 27.92
C ARG A 166 11.29 3.99 27.78
N SER A 167 11.79 4.28 26.57
CA SER A 167 13.23 4.51 26.33
C SER A 167 13.74 5.88 26.82
N VAL A 168 12.85 6.80 27.20
CA VAL A 168 13.20 8.06 27.88
C VAL A 168 12.89 7.92 29.37
N GLY A 169 13.41 6.86 29.99
CA GLY A 169 13.49 6.77 31.44
C GLY A 169 14.42 7.87 31.97
N PRO A 170 14.18 8.42 33.17
CA PRO A 170 14.97 9.53 33.68
C PRO A 170 16.44 9.10 33.73
N LEU A 171 17.30 9.86 33.04
CA LEU A 171 18.74 9.82 33.24
C LEU A 171 18.99 10.19 34.70
N LEU A 172 18.92 9.21 35.59
CA LEU A 172 19.46 9.33 36.94
C LEU A 172 20.95 9.66 36.75
N PRO A 173 21.44 10.82 37.20
CA PRO A 173 22.85 11.12 37.11
C PRO A 173 23.55 10.14 38.03
N ALA A 174 24.32 9.22 37.44
CA ALA A 174 25.25 8.39 38.17
C ALA A 174 26.14 9.33 39.00
N GLY A 175 25.97 9.24 40.32
CA GLY A 175 26.70 10.01 41.31
C GLY A 175 28.19 9.92 41.03
N ARG A 176 28.78 11.11 40.87
CA ARG A 176 30.20 11.33 40.72
C ARG A 176 30.84 11.15 42.10
N ASP A 177 31.14 9.92 42.49
CA ASP A 177 32.03 9.66 43.63
C ASP A 177 33.47 9.51 43.12
N ARG A 178 34.12 10.66 42.94
CA ARG A 178 35.57 10.79 43.02
C ARG A 178 35.90 11.75 44.15
N GLN A 179 36.81 11.31 45.02
CA GLN A 179 37.55 11.97 46.12
C GLN A 179 37.32 11.18 47.41
N ASN A 180 38.29 10.82 48.26
CA ASN A 180 39.73 11.07 48.35
C ASN A 180 40.29 10.07 49.38
N GLY A 181 41.54 9.65 49.22
CA GLY A 181 42.36 8.96 50.23
C GLY A 181 43.58 8.37 49.54
N GLY A 182 44.80 8.94 49.56
CA GLY A 182 45.36 9.90 50.52
C GLY A 182 46.06 9.17 51.66
N GLY A 183 47.36 8.88 51.48
CA GLY A 183 48.29 8.35 52.50
C GLY A 183 48.78 6.94 52.16
N GLY A 184 50.06 6.56 52.25
CA GLY A 184 51.31 7.19 52.69
C GLY A 184 52.45 6.26 52.19
N SER A 185 53.60 6.82 51.82
CA SER A 185 54.88 6.68 52.54
C SER A 185 55.51 5.26 52.53
N ASP A 186 56.71 5.24 51.95
CA ASP A 186 57.86 4.32 52.11
C ASP A 186 57.90 3.02 51.27
#